data_AF-A0A2J1DUB9-F1
#
_entry.id   AF-A0A2J1DUB9-F1
#
_cell.length_a   1.000
_cell.length_b   1.000
_cell.length_c   1.000
_cell.angle_alpha   90.00
_cell.angle_beta   90.00
_cell.angle_gamma   90.00
#
_symmetry.space_group_name_H-M   'P 1'
#
loop_
_entity.id
_entity.type
_entity.pdbx_description
1 polymer ?
#
loop_
_entity_poly.entity_id
_entity_poly.type
_entity_poly.pdbx_seq_one_letter_code
_entity_poly.pdbx_strand_id
1 'polypeptide(L)' 'MFDFFFGGILGLISFAISLAFYFLPTIIALAKHRRNTLAIFLLNFFLGWTFIGWVVALVWSVKK' A
#
# COMPACT_ATOMS: atom_id res chain seq x y z
N MET A 1 11.24 -25.75 -5.33
CA MET A 1 9.88 -25.53 -5.88
C MET A 1 9.47 -24.06 -5.77
N PHE A 2 9.79 -23.37 -4.67
CA PHE A 2 9.62 -21.92 -4.51
C PHE A 2 10.67 -21.08 -5.25
N ASP A 3 11.86 -21.62 -5.49
CA ASP A 3 12.97 -20.90 -6.16
C ASP A 3 12.68 -20.56 -7.63
N PHE A 4 11.78 -21.33 -8.30
CA PHE A 4 11.38 -21.07 -9.68
C PHE A 4 10.40 -19.89 -9.81
N PHE A 5 9.60 -19.61 -8.78
CA PHE A 5 8.69 -18.46 -8.75
C PHE A 5 9.42 -17.13 -8.44
N PHE A 6 10.54 -17.21 -7.72
CA PHE A 6 11.36 -16.04 -7.34
C PHE A 6 12.49 -15.71 -8.35
N GLY A 7 12.86 -16.65 -9.22
CA GLY A 7 14.08 -16.59 -10.03
C GLY A 7 14.08 -15.70 -11.29
N GLY A 8 13.18 -14.72 -11.45
CA GLY A 8 13.16 -13.89 -12.66
C GLY A 8 12.00 -12.90 -12.76
N ILE A 9 11.56 -12.59 -14.00
CA ILE A 9 10.54 -11.57 -14.32
C ILE A 9 9.23 -11.74 -13.53
N LEU A 10 8.83 -12.99 -13.24
CA LEU A 10 7.63 -13.31 -12.48
C LEU A 10 7.74 -12.86 -11.01
N GLY A 11 8.92 -13.02 -10.39
CA GLY A 11 9.18 -12.51 -9.05
C GLY A 11 9.13 -10.97 -9.00
N LEU A 12 9.66 -10.31 -10.03
CA LEU A 12 9.55 -8.85 -10.18
C LEU A 12 8.09 -8.38 -10.33
N ILE A 13 7.29 -9.09 -11.11
CA ILE A 13 5.86 -8.78 -11.28
C ILE A 13 5.10 -8.98 -9.96
N SER A 14 5.31 -10.10 -9.27
CA SER A 14 4.67 -10.35 -7.97
C SER A 14 5.07 -9.32 -6.91
N PHE A 15 6.34 -8.89 -6.91
CA PHE A 15 6.82 -7.83 -6.05
C PHE A 15 6.19 -6.48 -6.41
N ALA A 16 6.13 -6.13 -7.69
CA ALA A 16 5.51 -4.89 -8.16
C ALA A 16 4.01 -4.83 -7.85
N ILE A 17 3.29 -5.94 -8.00
CA ILE A 17 1.87 -6.03 -7.63
C ILE A 17 1.71 -5.85 -6.11
N SER A 18 2.54 -6.51 -5.32
CA SER A 18 2.51 -6.35 -3.85
C SER A 18 2.81 -4.91 -3.43
N LEU A 19 3.73 -4.23 -4.11
CA LEU A 19 4.03 -2.81 -3.89
C LEU A 19 2.84 -1.91 -4.29
N ALA A 20 2.22 -2.18 -5.44
CA ALA A 20 1.07 -1.42 -5.91
C ALA A 20 -0.12 -1.54 -4.94
N PHE A 21 -0.37 -2.74 -4.42
CA PHE A 21 -1.32 -2.95 -3.32
C PHE A 21 -0.85 -2.22 -2.07
N TYR A 22 0.42 -2.28 -1.67
CA TYR A 22 0.90 -1.54 -0.50
C TYR A 22 0.61 -0.02 -0.56
N PHE A 23 0.68 0.60 -1.75
CA PHE A 23 0.41 2.02 -1.92
C PHE A 23 -1.06 2.38 -2.20
N LEU A 24 -1.98 1.41 -2.24
CA LEU A 24 -3.40 1.64 -2.52
C LEU A 24 -4.08 2.69 -1.62
N PRO A 25 -3.90 2.70 -0.27
CA PRO A 25 -4.56 3.69 0.58
C PRO A 25 -4.02 5.11 0.35
N THR A 26 -2.74 5.23 0.02
CA THR A 26 -2.11 6.50 -0.37
C THR A 26 -2.67 7.02 -1.68
N ILE A 27 -2.83 6.15 -2.68
CA ILE A 27 -3.40 6.50 -3.99
C ILE A 27 -4.87 6.95 -3.84
N ILE A 28 -5.66 6.23 -3.03
CA ILE A 28 -7.06 6.59 -2.75
C ILE A 28 -7.15 7.95 -2.04
N ALA A 29 -6.26 8.23 -1.07
CA ALA A 29 -6.22 9.52 -0.40
C ALA A 29 -5.85 10.68 -1.34
N LEU A 30 -4.86 10.46 -2.22
CA LEU A 30 -4.39 11.43 -3.21
C LEU A 30 -5.47 11.74 -4.24
N ALA A 31 -6.13 10.71 -4.80
CA ALA A 31 -7.22 10.86 -5.77
C ALA A 31 -8.43 11.62 -5.20
N LYS A 32 -8.62 11.57 -3.88
CA LYS A 32 -9.75 12.20 -3.17
C LYS A 32 -9.43 13.61 -2.66
N HIS A 33 -8.25 14.16 -2.98
CA HIS A 33 -7.79 15.51 -2.62
C HIS A 33 -8.06 15.90 -1.14
N ARG A 34 -7.89 14.95 -0.22
CA ARG A 34 -8.18 15.21 1.20
C ARG A 34 -7.05 16.01 1.84
N ARG A 35 -7.37 16.96 2.71
CA ARG A 35 -6.36 17.69 3.52
C ARG A 35 -5.50 16.75 4.38
N ASN A 36 -6.04 15.58 4.71
CA ASN A 36 -5.39 14.55 5.54
C ASN A 36 -4.51 13.58 4.72
N THR A 37 -4.24 13.87 3.44
CA THR A 37 -3.39 13.02 2.59
C THR A 37 -2.00 12.81 3.19
N LEU A 38 -1.40 13.85 3.80
CA LEU A 38 -0.12 13.71 4.50
C LEU A 38 -0.20 12.75 5.69
N ALA A 39 -1.28 12.80 6.48
CA ALA A 39 -1.45 11.89 7.61
C ALA A 39 -1.61 10.43 7.15
N ILE A 40 -2.35 10.19 6.06
CA ILE A 40 -2.52 8.84 5.48
C ILE A 40 -1.19 8.36 4.86
N PHE A 41 -0.42 9.26 4.24
CA PHE A 41 0.91 8.96 3.73
C PHE A 41 1.88 8.57 4.84
N LEU A 42 1.99 9.38 5.91
CA LEU A 42 2.81 9.07 7.08
C LEU A 42 2.38 7.76 7.73
N LEU A 43 1.08 7.51 7.89
CA LEU A 43 0.59 6.28 8.48
C LEU A 43 0.92 5.05 7.62
N ASN A 44 0.77 5.16 6.29
CA ASN A 44 1.17 4.07 5.38
C ASN A 44 2.71 3.90 5.30
N PHE A 45 3.49 4.96 5.49
CA PHE A 45 4.96 4.89 5.49
C PHE A 45 5.51 4.26 6.78
N PHE A 46 5.02 4.70 7.94
CA PHE A 46 5.51 4.26 9.26
C PHE A 46 4.84 2.98 9.77
N LEU A 47 3.59 2.71 9.37
CA LEU A 47 2.79 1.58 9.87
C LEU A 47 2.28 0.66 8.75
N GLY A 48 2.46 0.98 7.46
CA GLY A 48 2.00 0.12 6.36
C GLY A 48 2.67 -1.25 6.32
N TRP A 49 3.90 -1.36 6.85
CA TRP A 49 4.61 -2.62 7.08
C TRP A 49 3.89 -3.56 8.06
N THR A 50 2.93 -3.03 8.83
CA THR A 50 1.99 -3.81 9.62
C THR A 50 0.65 -3.87 8.89
N PHE A 51 0.07 -5.07 8.76
CA PHE A 51 -1.26 -5.24 8.18
C PHE A 51 -2.30 -4.30 8.84
N ILE A 52 -2.14 -4.04 10.14
CA ILE A 52 -2.99 -3.13 10.92
C ILE A 52 -2.87 -1.67 10.44
N GLY A 53 -1.65 -1.15 10.27
CA GLY A 53 -1.46 0.21 9.77
C GLY A 53 -2.00 0.41 8.36
N TRP A 54 -1.89 -0.63 7.53
CA TRP A 54 -2.45 -0.62 6.19
C TRP A 54 -4.00 -0.54 6.21
N VAL A 55 -4.64 -1.34 7.07
CA VAL A 55 -6.11 -1.31 7.28
C VAL A 55 -6.57 0.04 7.84
N VAL A 56 -5.85 0.63 8.79
CA VAL A 56 -6.17 1.95 9.35
C VAL A 56 -6.06 3.04 8.29
N ALA A 57 -5.01 3.03 7.46
CA ALA A 57 -4.86 3.96 6.35
C ALA A 57 -6.01 3.84 5.32
N LEU A 58 -6.46 2.61 5.06
CA LEU A 58 -7.60 2.33 4.18
C LEU A 58 -8.93 2.83 4.76
N VAL A 59 -9.21 2.52 6.03
CA VAL A 59 -10.42 2.99 6.71
C VAL A 59 -10.45 4.53 6.75
N TRP A 60 -9.29 5.15 6.97
CA TRP A 60 -9.19 6.60 7.02
C TRP A 60 -9.34 7.27 5.64
N SER A 61 -8.88 6.63 4.57
CA SER A 61 -9.07 7.13 3.19
C SER A 61 -10.53 7.02 2.72
N VAL A 62 -11.26 6.02 3.23
CA VAL A 62 -12.69 5.82 2.92
C VAL A 62 -13.59 6.69 3.80
N LYS A 63 -13.20 6.98 5.05
CA LYS A 63 -13.99 7.85 5.96
C LYS A 63 -14.30 9.22 5.32
N LYS A 64 -15.54 9.65 5.55
CA LYS A 64 -16.16 10.84 4.95
C LYS A 64 -15.58 12.15 5.49
#